data_AF-A0A834LJ71-F1
#
_entry.id   AF-A0A834LJ71-F1
#
_cell.length_a   1.000
_cell.length_b   1.000
_cell.length_c   1.000
_cell.angle_alpha   90.00
_cell.angle_beta   90.00
_cell.angle_gamma   90.00
#
_symmetry.space_group_name_H-M   'P 1'
#
loop_
_entity.id
_entity.type
_entity.pdbx_description
1 polymer ?
#
loop_
_entity_poly.entity_id
_entity_poly.type
_entity_poly.pdbx_seq_one_letter_code
_entity_poly.pdbx_strand_id
1 'polypeptide(L)'
;MLRGTPGYMAPELFSSIIIEKVDVYSFGVVVLEILCGRKNLDRSLPEEEMHLVGLFTRKGEEGELLDMVNKYNADLQLHGAEVVEMMKLALRCLQYEVITRGELQ
;
A
#
# COMPACT_ATOMS: atom_id res chain seq x y z
N MET A 1 0.50 2.52 28.71
CA MET A 1 1.85 2.82 29.22
C MET A 1 2.63 1.51 29.27
N LEU A 2 3.61 1.32 28.39
CA LEU A 2 4.47 0.13 28.37
C LEU A 2 5.58 0.34 29.42
N ARG A 3 5.69 -0.55 30.41
CA ARG A 3 6.66 -0.45 31.50
C ARG A 3 7.63 -1.63 31.40
N GLY A 4 8.89 -1.37 31.04
CA GLY A 4 9.93 -2.40 31.00
C GLY A 4 11.33 -1.80 30.87
N THR A 5 12.34 -2.57 31.31
CA THR A 5 13.74 -2.15 31.39
C THR A 5 14.44 -2.39 30.06
N PRO A 6 15.12 -1.37 29.46
CA PRO A 6 15.90 -1.54 28.24
C PRO A 6 16.93 -2.68 28.41
N GLY A 7 16.89 -3.68 27.52
CA GLY A 7 17.80 -4.84 27.53
C GLY A 7 17.17 -6.18 27.95
N TYR A 8 15.95 -6.20 28.48
CA TYR A 8 15.26 -7.42 28.92
C TYR A 8 13.93 -7.68 28.20
N MET A 9 13.61 -6.88 27.18
CA MET A 9 12.44 -7.13 26.35
C MET A 9 12.77 -8.25 25.37
N ALA A 10 11.96 -9.31 25.42
CA ALA A 10 12.10 -10.44 24.53
C ALA A 10 11.72 -10.03 23.09
N PRO A 11 12.47 -10.49 22.06
CA PRO A 11 12.30 -10.07 20.66
C PRO A 11 10.89 -10.34 20.10
N GLU A 12 10.15 -11.30 20.65
CA GLU A 12 8.74 -11.56 20.33
C GLU A 12 7.79 -10.37 20.59
N LEU A 13 8.16 -9.46 21.49
CA LEU A 13 7.39 -8.23 21.74
C LEU A 13 7.49 -7.24 20.57
N PHE A 14 8.57 -7.31 19.78
CA PHE A 14 8.72 -6.59 18.51
C PHE A 14 8.03 -7.33 17.35
N SER A 15 7.92 -8.66 17.42
CA SER A 15 7.31 -9.48 16.37
C SER A 15 5.82 -9.24 16.18
N SER A 16 5.07 -9.02 17.26
CA SER A 16 3.61 -8.74 17.14
C SER A 16 3.35 -7.44 16.37
N ILE A 17 4.17 -6.41 16.65
CA ILE A 17 4.14 -5.14 15.93
C ILE A 17 4.53 -5.35 14.46
N ILE A 18 5.47 -6.24 14.13
CA ILE A 18 5.86 -6.49 12.74
C ILE A 18 4.75 -7.22 11.95
N ILE A 19 4.05 -8.18 12.56
CA ILE A 19 2.99 -8.95 11.89
C ILE A 19 1.78 -8.07 11.56
N GLU A 20 1.30 -7.27 12.52
CA GLU A 20 0.19 -6.32 12.29
C GLU A 20 0.49 -5.37 11.12
N LYS A 21 1.75 -4.98 10.94
CA LYS A 21 2.20 -4.11 9.84
C LYS A 21 2.16 -4.80 8.47
N VAL A 22 2.54 -6.07 8.42
CA VAL A 22 2.46 -6.89 7.20
C VAL A 22 1.01 -7.07 6.77
N ASP A 23 0.09 -7.24 7.73
CA ASP A 23 -1.34 -7.35 7.45
C ASP A 23 -1.91 -6.02 6.89
N VAL A 24 -1.47 -4.87 7.42
CA VAL A 24 -1.85 -3.54 6.90
C VAL A 24 -1.34 -3.33 5.48
N TYR A 25 -0.09 -3.70 5.19
CA TYR A 25 0.47 -3.62 3.84
C TYR A 25 -0.33 -4.50 2.87
N SER A 26 -0.55 -5.77 3.25
CA SER A 26 -1.28 -6.74 2.44
C SER A 26 -2.71 -6.29 2.18
N PHE A 27 -3.37 -5.69 3.19
CA PHE A 27 -4.67 -5.06 3.03
C PHE A 27 -4.64 -3.93 1.99
N GLY A 28 -3.62 -3.06 2.04
CA GLY A 28 -3.43 -2.01 1.04
C GLY A 28 -3.30 -2.56 -0.39
N VAL A 29 -2.54 -3.65 -0.58
CA VAL A 29 -2.41 -4.32 -1.88
C VAL A 29 -3.77 -4.83 -2.37
N VAL A 30 -4.53 -5.53 -1.52
CA VAL A 30 -5.84 -6.08 -1.90
C VAL A 30 -6.83 -4.97 -2.26
N VAL A 31 -6.84 -3.87 -1.50
CA VAL A 31 -7.67 -2.71 -1.84
C VAL A 31 -7.32 -2.17 -3.22
N LEU A 32 -6.03 -2.05 -3.56
CA LEU A 32 -5.63 -1.63 -4.91
C LEU A 32 -6.07 -2.61 -6.00
N GLU A 33 -5.95 -3.92 -5.77
CA GLU A 33 -6.40 -4.91 -6.76
C GLU A 33 -7.89 -4.78 -7.06
N ILE A 34 -8.71 -4.50 -6.03
CA ILE A 34 -10.15 -4.27 -6.16
C ILE A 34 -10.44 -2.98 -6.93
N LEU A 35 -9.82 -1.86 -6.52
CA LEU A 35 -10.11 -0.54 -7.10
C LEU A 35 -9.59 -0.41 -8.54
N CYS A 36 -8.47 -1.05 -8.86
CA CYS A 36 -7.86 -1.00 -10.19
C CYS A 36 -8.30 -2.15 -11.10
N GLY A 37 -8.86 -3.24 -10.54
CA GLY A 37 -9.21 -4.44 -11.30
C GLY A 37 -8.00 -5.14 -11.92
N ARG A 38 -6.80 -4.94 -11.37
CA ARG A 38 -5.52 -5.46 -11.85
C ARG A 38 -4.86 -6.28 -10.75
N LYS A 39 -4.12 -7.33 -11.14
CA LYS A 39 -3.28 -8.08 -10.20
C LYS A 39 -2.07 -7.25 -9.80
N ASN A 40 -1.58 -7.45 -8.58
CA ASN A 40 -0.38 -6.75 -8.10
C ASN A 40 0.86 -7.02 -8.98
N LEU A 41 0.97 -8.25 -9.48
CA LEU A 41 2.01 -8.66 -10.44
C LEU A 41 1.34 -9.19 -11.71
N ASP A 42 1.49 -8.46 -12.81
CA ASP A 42 1.01 -8.86 -14.12
C ASP A 42 2.15 -8.91 -15.13
N ARG A 43 2.67 -10.11 -15.37
CA ARG A 43 3.79 -10.37 -16.29
C ARG A 43 3.44 -10.20 -17.77
N SER A 44 2.17 -9.96 -18.10
CA SER A 44 1.76 -9.67 -19.48
C SER A 44 1.99 -8.20 -19.88
N LEU A 45 2.28 -7.34 -18.91
CA LEU A 45 2.48 -5.90 -19.09
C LEU A 45 3.97 -5.54 -19.19
N PRO A 46 4.30 -4.35 -19.73
CA PRO A 46 5.66 -3.80 -19.70
C PRO A 46 6.22 -3.71 -18.28
N GLU A 47 7.55 -3.71 -18.16
CA GLU A 47 8.25 -3.70 -16.86
C GLU A 47 7.80 -2.54 -15.96
N GLU A 48 7.53 -1.37 -16.56
CA GLU A 48 7.11 -0.15 -15.86
C GLU A 48 5.68 -0.23 -15.30
N GLU A 49 4.88 -1.19 -15.76
CA GLU A 49 3.49 -1.41 -15.34
C GLU A 49 3.26 -2.78 -14.70
N MET A 50 4.25 -3.67 -14.74
CA MET A 50 4.16 -5.04 -14.25
C MET A 50 3.82 -5.10 -12.75
N HIS A 51 4.34 -4.14 -11.98
CA HIS A 51 4.13 -4.02 -10.54
C HIS A 51 3.09 -2.92 -10.24
N LEU A 52 1.89 -3.33 -9.81
CA LEU A 52 0.78 -2.41 -9.54
C LEU A 52 1.12 -1.40 -8.44
N VAL A 53 1.71 -1.84 -7.33
CA VAL A 53 2.09 -0.94 -6.23
C VAL A 53 3.12 0.09 -6.66
N GLY A 54 4.09 -0.29 -7.51
CA GLY A 54 5.09 0.62 -8.06
C GLY A 54 4.46 1.67 -8.97
N LEU A 55 3.62 1.22 -9.91
CA LEU A 55 2.85 2.11 -10.79
C LEU A 55 1.94 3.06 -9.98
N PHE A 56 1.27 2.54 -8.96
CA PHE A 56 0.37 3.27 -8.09
C PHE A 56 1.08 4.36 -7.30
N THR A 57 2.25 4.06 -6.74
CA THR A 57 3.05 5.03 -6.00
C THR A 57 3.45 6.20 -6.90
N ARG A 58 3.94 5.90 -8.13
CA ARG A 58 4.30 6.92 -9.13
C ARG A 58 3.09 7.79 -9.52
N LYS A 59 1.97 7.16 -9.88
CA LYS A 59 0.74 7.87 -10.25
C LYS A 59 0.17 8.70 -9.10
N GLY A 60 0.37 8.26 -7.85
CA GLY A 60 0.05 9.02 -6.65
C GLY A 60 0.86 10.31 -6.52
N GLU A 61 2.16 10.26 -6.82
CA GLU A 61 3.04 11.43 -6.85
C GLU A 61 2.71 12.39 -8.00
N GLU A 62 2.29 11.85 -9.15
CA GLU A 62 1.85 12.62 -10.33
C GLU A 62 0.45 13.23 -10.18
N GLY A 63 -0.33 12.79 -9.19
CA GLY A 63 -1.72 13.23 -8.99
C GLY A 63 -2.73 12.59 -9.95
N GLU A 64 -2.34 11.49 -10.61
CA GLU A 64 -3.08 10.83 -11.70
C GLU A 64 -3.76 9.52 -11.24
N LEU A 65 -4.16 9.44 -9.96
CA LEU A 65 -4.78 8.23 -9.39
C LEU A 65 -6.10 7.84 -10.07
N LEU A 66 -6.86 8.82 -10.57
CA LEU A 66 -8.14 8.57 -11.23
C LEU A 66 -7.98 7.69 -12.48
N ASP A 67 -6.84 7.77 -13.17
CA ASP A 67 -6.55 6.97 -14.36
C ASP A 67 -6.43 5.48 -14.06
N MET A 68 -6.15 5.14 -12.80
CA MET A 68 -5.98 3.77 -12.34
C MET A 68 -7.29 3.10 -11.94
N VAL A 69 -8.38 3.86 -11.76
CA VAL A 69 -9.68 3.31 -11.37
C VAL A 69 -10.18 2.34 -12.44
N ASN A 70 -10.67 1.18 -12.01
CA ASN A 70 -11.17 0.14 -12.90
C ASN A 70 -12.25 0.68 -13.85
N LYS A 71 -11.91 0.75 -15.13
CA LYS A 71 -12.77 1.31 -16.20
C LYS A 71 -14.00 0.44 -16.49
N TYR A 72 -13.98 -0.83 -16.08
CA TYR A 72 -15.07 -1.77 -16.31
C TYR A 72 -16.08 -1.83 -15.16
N ASN A 73 -15.84 -1.07 -14.07
CA ASN A 73 -16.74 -1.00 -12.92
C ASN A 73 -17.46 0.35 -12.90
N ALA A 74 -18.74 0.36 -13.29
CA ALA A 74 -19.53 1.59 -13.39
C ALA A 74 -19.70 2.31 -12.03
N ASP A 75 -19.81 1.58 -10.93
CA ASP A 75 -19.97 2.18 -9.59
C ASP A 75 -18.68 2.90 -9.16
N LEU A 76 -17.51 2.32 -9.44
CA LEU A 76 -16.22 2.95 -9.16
C LEU A 76 -15.99 4.19 -10.03
N GLN A 77 -16.45 4.17 -11.29
CA GLN A 77 -16.37 5.33 -12.17
C GLN A 77 -17.31 6.45 -11.72
N LEU A 78 -18.52 6.11 -11.27
CA LEU A 78 -19.51 7.07 -10.78
C LEU A 78 -19.04 7.79 -9.51
N HIS A 79 -18.36 7.07 -8.61
CA HIS A 79 -17.86 7.58 -7.33
C HIS A 79 -16.33 7.81 -7.34
N GLY A 80 -15.79 8.26 -8.47
CA GLY A 80 -14.34 8.39 -8.67
C GLY A 80 -13.65 9.24 -7.60
N ALA A 81 -14.31 10.28 -7.07
CA ALA A 81 -13.75 11.13 -6.03
C ALA A 81 -13.57 10.37 -4.70
N GLU A 82 -14.58 9.62 -4.27
CA GLU A 82 -14.54 8.78 -3.08
C GLU A 82 -13.52 7.63 -3.24
N VAL A 83 -13.44 7.06 -4.45
CA VAL A 83 -12.46 6.04 -4.79
C VAL A 83 -11.03 6.58 -4.70
N VAL A 84 -10.78 7.81 -5.16
CA VAL A 84 -9.47 8.44 -5.03
C VAL A 84 -9.11 8.67 -3.55
N GLU A 85 -10.06 9.00 -2.68
CA GLU A 85 -9.80 9.08 -1.24
C GLU A 85 -9.48 7.70 -0.63
N MET A 86 -10.15 6.64 -1.08
CA MET A 86 -9.80 5.26 -0.70
C MET A 86 -8.40 4.86 -1.20
N MET A 87 -8.03 5.27 -2.41
CA MET A 87 -6.68 5.06 -2.94
C MET A 87 -5.64 5.79 -2.10
N LYS A 88 -5.88 7.04 -1.67
CA LYS A 88 -4.98 7.76 -0.76
C LYS A 88 -4.81 7.05 0.59
N LEU A 89 -5.87 6.40 1.10
CA LEU A 89 -5.77 5.54 2.29
C LEU A 89 -4.87 4.33 2.01
N ALA A 90 -5.05 3.65 0.87
CA ALA A 90 -4.21 2.53 0.46
C ALA A 90 -2.74 2.94 0.30
N LEU A 91 -2.45 4.14 -0.23
CA LEU A 91 -1.09 4.66 -0.32
C LEU A 91 -0.41 4.75 1.06
N ARG A 92 -1.15 5.19 2.09
CA ARG A 92 -0.63 5.23 3.47
C ARG A 92 -0.36 3.83 4.03
N CYS A 93 -1.20 2.84 3.70
CA CYS A 93 -0.97 1.45 4.08
C CYS A 93 0.30 0.88 3.44
N LEU A 94 0.61 1.27 2.20
CA LEU A 94 1.74 0.78 1.41
C LEU A 94 3.05 1.52 1.73
N GLN A 95 2.98 2.79 2.12
CA GLN A 95 4.13 3.56 2.62
C GLN A 95 4.63 3.07 3.99
N TYR A 96 3.84 2.22 4.67
CA TYR A 96 4.13 1.75 6.01
C TYR A 96 5.42 0.88 6.10
N GLU A 97 5.92 0.34 4.98
CA GLU A 97 7.20 -0.38 4.94
C GLU A 97 8.45 0.50 5.06
N VAL A 98 8.35 1.84 4.93
CA VAL A 98 9.53 2.71 4.98
C VAL A 98 9.83 3.18 6.40
N ILE A 99 10.22 2.25 7.29
CA ILE A 99 10.89 2.61 8.56
C ILE A 99 12.42 2.42 8.49
N THR A 100 12.99 1.85 7.43
CA THR A 100 14.46 1.74 7.31
C THR A 100 14.97 2.05 5.90
N ARG A 101 15.03 3.34 5.54
CA ARG A 101 16.04 3.84 4.59
C ARG A 101 16.60 5.20 4.98
N GLY A 102 16.90 5.34 6.27
CA GLY A 102 17.81 6.30 6.90
C GLY A 102 17.95 5.75 8.32
N GLU A 103 19.07 5.18 8.75
CA GLU A 103 20.38 5.83 8.88
C GLU A 103 21.51 4.85 8.51
N LEU A 104 22.30 5.21 7.50
CA LEU A 104 23.73 4.87 7.48
C LEU A 104 24.45 6.20 7.74
N GLN A 105 24.83 6.44 9.00
CA GLN A 105 25.96 7.30 9.35
C GLN A 105 27.07 6.40 9.88
#